data_AF-A0A3M7NQ17-F1
#
_entry.id   AF-A0A3M7NQ17-F1
#
_cell.length_a   1.000
_cell.length_b   1.000
_cell.length_c   1.000
_cell.angle_alpha   90.00
_cell.angle_beta   90.00
_cell.angle_gamma   90.00
#
_symmetry.space_group_name_H-M   'P 1'
#
loop_
_entity.id
_entity.type
_entity.pdbx_description
1 polymer ?
#
loop_
_entity_poly.entity_id
_entity_poly.type
_entity_poly.pdbx_seq_one_letter_code
_entity_poly.pdbx_strand_id
1 'polypeptide(L)'
;MSSSSFSSSLSIPDFRTFLSTAILSDQQNISYRSLSRALKCHVNIAKCLLYEYYEEQNNRKTGSVYATYLIAGTRTPALPVETTNGHSQDNGQKKEGEDGANDDDMALPSSLPPSSSSMLEPSQPSQETTNEATPPAPVKTVMLVRQEDLESAKSQFEEITGLHVYSLSPGKIADL
;
A
#
# COMPACT_ATOMS: atom_id res chain seq x y z
N MET A 1 -9.38 -35.99 -0.16
CA MET A 1 -9.53 -34.56 -0.48
C MET A 1 -8.62 -34.27 -1.66
N SER A 2 -9.22 -33.97 -2.81
CA SER A 2 -8.62 -34.07 -4.13
C SER A 2 -7.55 -33.01 -4.38
N SER A 3 -6.31 -33.44 -4.62
CA SER A 3 -5.24 -32.62 -5.17
C SER A 3 -5.52 -32.40 -6.66
N SER A 4 -6.13 -31.26 -6.99
CA SER A 4 -6.32 -30.83 -8.37
C SER A 4 -4.97 -30.48 -8.99
N SER A 5 -4.43 -31.44 -9.75
CA SER A 5 -3.22 -31.30 -10.54
C SER A 5 -3.48 -30.38 -11.74
N PHE A 6 -3.23 -29.07 -11.58
CA PHE A 6 -3.08 -28.16 -12.72
C PHE A 6 -1.64 -28.23 -13.24
N SER A 7 -1.24 -29.40 -13.76
CA SER A 7 0.00 -29.53 -14.53
C SER A 7 -0.37 -29.41 -16.01
N SER A 8 -0.41 -28.18 -16.50
CA SER A 8 -0.42 -27.88 -17.93
C SER A 8 0.95 -27.30 -18.26
N SER A 9 1.76 -28.09 -18.94
CA SER A 9 3.17 -27.81 -19.24
C SER A 9 3.33 -26.55 -20.07
N LEU A 10 3.48 -25.41 -19.40
CA LEU A 10 4.12 -24.25 -20.01
C LEU A 10 5.62 -24.41 -19.80
N SER A 11 6.21 -25.38 -20.50
CA SER A 11 7.65 -25.65 -20.41
C SER A 11 8.39 -24.49 -21.09
N ILE A 12 8.63 -23.42 -20.34
CA ILE A 12 9.74 -22.53 -20.62
C ILE A 12 10.97 -23.32 -20.17
N PRO A 13 11.75 -23.92 -21.09
CA PRO A 13 12.98 -24.59 -20.69
C PRO A 13 13.84 -23.56 -19.93
N ASP A 14 14.47 -24.02 -18.86
CA ASP A 14 15.46 -23.26 -18.07
C ASP A 14 14.94 -22.26 -17.01
N PHE A 15 13.62 -22.05 -16.85
CA PHE A 15 13.14 -21.12 -15.80
C PHE A 15 13.56 -21.55 -14.38
N ARG A 16 13.54 -22.85 -14.09
CA ARG A 16 13.94 -23.40 -12.79
C ARG A 16 15.41 -23.14 -12.50
N THR A 17 16.29 -23.43 -13.46
CA THR A 17 17.73 -23.19 -13.35
C THR A 17 18.01 -21.70 -13.16
N PHE A 18 17.37 -20.85 -13.97
CA PHE A 18 17.50 -19.39 -13.86
C PHE A 18 17.11 -18.90 -12.45
N LEU A 19 15.94 -19.30 -11.95
CA LEU A 19 15.47 -18.90 -10.62
C LEU A 19 16.37 -19.46 -9.51
N SER A 20 16.86 -20.69 -9.65
CA SER A 20 17.80 -21.27 -8.68
C SER A 20 19.11 -20.51 -8.63
N THR A 21 19.72 -20.19 -9.76
CA THR A 21 20.94 -19.39 -9.79
C THR A 21 20.68 -18.00 -9.23
N ALA A 22 19.66 -17.29 -9.73
CA ALA A 22 19.41 -15.91 -9.33
C ALA A 22 19.05 -15.78 -7.83
N ILE A 23 18.20 -16.66 -7.30
CA ILE A 23 17.73 -16.56 -5.92
C ILE A 23 18.72 -17.20 -4.95
N LEU A 24 19.18 -18.43 -5.22
CA LEU A 24 19.97 -19.20 -4.24
C LEU A 24 21.48 -18.94 -4.38
N SER A 25 22.01 -18.78 -5.60
CA SER A 25 23.44 -18.50 -5.81
C SER A 25 23.74 -17.00 -5.70
N ASP A 26 23.01 -16.16 -6.44
CA ASP A 26 23.28 -14.72 -6.53
C ASP A 26 22.57 -13.90 -5.42
N GLN A 27 21.79 -14.58 -4.58
CA GLN A 27 21.05 -13.98 -3.46
C GLN A 27 20.15 -12.80 -3.87
N GLN A 28 19.58 -12.84 -5.08
CA GLN A 28 18.76 -11.76 -5.62
C GLN A 28 17.28 -11.91 -5.26
N ASN A 29 16.60 -10.78 -5.09
CA ASN A 29 15.14 -10.71 -5.11
C ASN A 29 14.65 -10.64 -6.56
N ILE A 30 13.81 -11.58 -6.97
CA ILE A 30 13.28 -11.67 -8.34
C ILE A 30 11.79 -11.38 -8.32
N SER A 31 11.38 -10.32 -9.03
CA SER A 31 9.97 -9.97 -9.25
C SER A 31 9.43 -10.57 -10.55
N TYR A 32 8.10 -10.68 -10.68
CA TYR A 32 7.49 -11.15 -11.94
C TYR A 32 7.87 -10.24 -13.13
N ARG A 33 8.19 -8.96 -12.87
CA ARG A 33 8.59 -7.99 -13.90
C ARG A 33 10.01 -8.24 -14.39
N SER A 34 10.95 -8.56 -13.50
CA SER A 34 12.31 -8.93 -13.93
C SER A 34 12.31 -10.31 -14.61
N LEU A 35 11.55 -11.27 -14.09
CA LEU A 35 11.46 -12.61 -14.67
C LEU A 35 10.84 -12.61 -16.08
N SER A 36 9.73 -11.90 -16.29
CA SER A 36 9.08 -11.82 -17.61
C SER A 36 10.00 -11.25 -18.69
N ARG A 37 10.85 -10.28 -18.33
CA ARG A 37 11.86 -9.72 -19.23
C ARG A 37 12.99 -10.70 -19.52
N ALA A 38 13.50 -11.38 -18.50
CA ALA A 38 14.59 -12.35 -18.65
C ALA A 38 14.19 -13.53 -19.53
N LEU A 39 12.99 -14.09 -19.31
CA LEU A 39 12.48 -15.26 -20.03
C LEU A 39 11.62 -14.92 -21.25
N LYS A 40 11.47 -13.62 -21.56
CA LYS A 40 10.65 -13.10 -22.69
C LYS A 40 9.24 -13.70 -22.71
N CYS A 41 8.61 -13.83 -21.55
CA CYS A 41 7.27 -14.38 -21.40
C CYS A 41 6.27 -13.32 -20.90
N HIS A 42 4.97 -13.60 -21.06
CA HIS A 42 3.93 -12.69 -20.57
C HIS A 42 3.98 -12.55 -19.05
N VAL A 43 3.58 -11.38 -18.52
CA VAL A 43 3.65 -11.10 -17.08
C VAL A 43 2.86 -12.10 -16.23
N ASN A 44 1.69 -12.55 -16.71
CA ASN A 44 0.89 -13.55 -15.99
C ASN A 44 1.56 -14.93 -15.99
N ILE A 45 2.29 -15.28 -17.06
CA ILE A 45 3.09 -16.50 -17.10
C ILE A 45 4.19 -16.39 -16.03
N ALA A 46 4.91 -15.28 -15.96
CA ALA A 46 5.95 -15.08 -14.96
C ALA A 46 5.41 -15.19 -13.52
N LYS A 47 4.19 -14.68 -13.24
CA LYS A 47 3.52 -14.87 -11.94
C LYS A 47 3.31 -16.36 -11.61
N CYS A 48 2.82 -17.13 -12.57
CA CYS A 48 2.65 -18.58 -12.41
C CYS A 48 3.98 -19.29 -12.17
N LEU A 49 5.04 -18.96 -12.94
CA LEU A 49 6.36 -19.57 -12.79
C LEU A 49 6.99 -19.29 -11.42
N LEU A 50 6.83 -18.07 -10.89
CA LEU A 50 7.28 -17.77 -9.53
C LEU A 50 6.54 -18.60 -8.50
N TYR A 51 5.22 -18.73 -8.63
CA TYR A 51 4.43 -19.55 -7.72
C TYR A 51 4.81 -21.03 -7.79
N GLU A 52 4.96 -21.58 -8.99
CA GLU A 52 5.40 -22.97 -9.22
C GLU A 52 6.76 -23.22 -8.57
N TYR A 53 7.74 -22.35 -8.79
CA TYR A 53 9.06 -22.49 -8.18
C TYR A 53 9.01 -22.39 -6.65
N TYR A 54 8.20 -21.47 -6.11
CA TYR A 54 8.02 -21.33 -4.67
C TYR A 54 7.45 -22.60 -4.02
N GLU A 55 6.39 -23.18 -4.60
CA GLU A 55 5.82 -24.44 -4.11
C GLU A 55 6.83 -25.59 -4.19
N GLU A 56 7.52 -25.73 -5.32
CA GLU A 56 8.55 -26.77 -5.50
C GLU A 56 9.66 -26.67 -4.47
N GLN A 57 10.20 -25.46 -4.22
CA GLN A 57 11.28 -25.27 -3.26
C GLN A 57 10.80 -25.50 -1.83
N ASN A 58 9.62 -25.00 -1.45
CA ASN A 58 9.12 -25.16 -0.08
C ASN A 58 8.63 -26.58 0.23
N ASN A 59 8.20 -27.33 -0.79
CA ASN A 59 7.91 -28.77 -0.67
C ASN A 59 9.21 -29.58 -0.45
N ARG A 60 10.33 -29.14 -1.02
CA ARG A 60 11.64 -29.81 -0.85
C ARG A 60 12.34 -29.41 0.45
N LYS A 61 12.36 -28.11 0.75
CA LYS A 61 12.97 -27.51 1.93
C LYS A 61 12.15 -26.32 2.36
N THR A 62 11.37 -26.50 3.42
CA THR A 62 10.56 -25.44 4.01
C THR A 62 11.43 -24.23 4.37
N GLY A 63 11.01 -23.04 3.91
CA GLY A 63 11.72 -21.79 4.20
C GLY A 63 13.00 -21.58 3.39
N SER A 64 13.19 -22.32 2.28
CA SER A 64 14.30 -22.07 1.36
C SER A 64 14.11 -20.81 0.52
N VAL A 65 12.85 -20.43 0.28
CA VAL A 65 12.49 -19.25 -0.51
C VAL A 65 11.31 -18.57 0.18
N TYR A 66 11.34 -17.24 0.20
CA TYR A 66 10.31 -16.40 0.78
C TYR A 66 9.56 -15.67 -0.33
N ALA A 67 8.23 -15.74 -0.28
CA ALA A 67 7.37 -15.04 -1.22
C ALA A 67 6.83 -13.74 -0.62
N THR A 68 6.80 -12.71 -1.45
CA THR A 68 6.05 -11.48 -1.21
C THR A 68 4.87 -11.46 -2.16
N TYR A 69 3.66 -11.25 -1.63
CA TYR A 69 2.42 -11.22 -2.38
C TYR A 69 1.94 -9.79 -2.59
N LEU A 70 1.32 -9.54 -3.74
CA LEU A 70 0.57 -8.32 -4.01
C LEU A 70 -0.93 -8.65 -4.00
N ILE A 71 -1.66 -8.00 -3.11
CA ILE A 71 -3.11 -8.09 -2.97
C ILE A 71 -3.74 -6.79 -3.43
N ALA A 72 -4.77 -6.89 -4.26
CA ALA A 72 -5.53 -5.76 -4.79
C ALA A 72 -7.02 -6.02 -4.55
N GLY A 73 -7.75 -5.00 -4.13
CA GLY A 73 -9.16 -5.14 -3.77
C GLY A 73 -9.78 -3.83 -3.34
N THR A 74 -11.01 -3.90 -2.83
CA THR A 74 -11.69 -2.80 -2.18
C THR A 74 -11.67 -3.00 -0.67
N ARG A 75 -11.54 -1.91 0.07
CA ARG A 75 -11.79 -1.88 1.50
C ARG A 75 -12.52 -0.60 1.85
N THR A 76 -13.44 -0.71 2.78
CA THR A 76 -14.15 0.44 3.34
C THR A 76 -13.31 0.96 4.52
N PRO A 77 -12.71 2.16 4.44
CA PRO A 77 -11.98 2.70 5.56
C PRO A 77 -12.95 2.89 6.73
N ALA A 78 -12.62 2.34 7.89
CA ALA A 78 -13.40 2.58 9.10
C ALA A 78 -13.43 4.09 9.35
N LEU A 79 -14.63 4.63 9.57
CA LEU A 79 -14.83 6.03 9.91
C LEU A 79 -13.92 6.39 11.09
N PRO A 80 -13.25 7.55 11.07
CA PRO A 80 -12.57 8.05 12.25
C PRO A 80 -13.64 8.24 13.33
N VAL A 81 -13.63 7.39 14.36
CA VAL A 81 -14.37 7.69 15.59
C VAL A 81 -13.71 8.94 16.14
N GLU A 82 -14.42 10.06 16.08
CA GLU A 82 -13.97 11.33 16.63
C GLU A 82 -13.63 11.10 18.11
N THR A 83 -12.33 10.94 18.39
CA THR A 83 -11.84 11.16 19.74
C THR A 83 -11.92 12.67 19.89
N THR A 84 -12.94 13.13 20.60
CA THR A 84 -13.17 14.53 20.94
C THR A 84 -11.90 15.15 21.48
N ASN A 85 -11.16 15.83 20.61
CA ASN A 85 -10.12 16.76 21.01
C ASN A 85 -10.84 18.08 21.30
N GLY A 86 -11.12 18.32 22.58
CA GLY A 86 -11.80 19.53 23.01
C GLY A 86 -11.73 19.75 24.51
N HIS A 87 -10.53 20.04 25.03
CA HIS A 87 -10.20 21.28 25.74
C HIS A 87 -9.08 21.07 26.78
N SER A 88 -7.92 21.61 26.47
CA SER A 88 -6.85 21.92 27.41
C SER A 88 -7.37 22.91 28.46
N GLN A 89 -7.26 22.61 29.75
CA GLN A 89 -6.92 23.65 30.72
C GLN A 89 -6.23 23.02 31.95
N ASP A 90 -4.92 22.88 31.84
CA ASP A 90 -4.03 22.68 32.99
C ASP A 90 -3.77 24.06 33.64
N ASN A 91 -4.29 24.18 34.87
CA ASN A 91 -3.76 24.84 36.06
C ASN A 91 -2.81 26.08 35.96
N GLY A 92 -3.20 27.14 36.70
CA GLY A 92 -2.29 27.72 37.69
C GLY A 92 -1.83 29.18 37.52
N GLN A 93 -2.32 30.02 38.45
CA GLN A 93 -1.51 30.93 39.28
C GLN A 93 -1.52 32.44 38.98
N LYS A 94 -1.91 33.17 40.03
CA LYS A 94 -1.92 34.63 40.24
C LYS A 94 -0.56 35.29 39.99
N LYS A 95 -0.55 36.57 39.53
CA LYS A 95 0.07 37.70 40.25
C LYS A 95 -0.25 39.06 39.61
N GLU A 96 -0.20 40.07 40.47
CA GLU A 96 -0.63 41.47 40.37
C GLU A 96 0.55 42.40 39.94
N GLY A 97 0.24 43.64 39.49
CA GLY A 97 1.17 44.78 39.28
C GLY A 97 1.11 45.34 37.84
N GLU A 98 0.50 46.50 37.56
CA GLU A 98 0.95 47.90 37.75
C GLU A 98 1.71 48.51 36.54
N ASP A 99 1.06 49.51 35.93
CA ASP A 99 1.54 50.73 35.26
C ASP A 99 2.49 50.72 34.03
N GLY A 100 2.22 51.63 33.08
CA GLY A 100 3.23 52.08 32.10
C GLY A 100 2.82 52.11 30.63
N ALA A 101 2.65 53.33 30.11
CA ALA A 101 2.32 53.72 28.74
C ALA A 101 3.48 53.62 27.71
N ASN A 102 3.14 53.92 26.44
CA ASN A 102 3.97 54.13 25.23
C ASN A 102 4.33 52.83 24.47
N ASP A 103 4.42 52.73 23.14
CA ASP A 103 4.61 53.70 22.05
C ASP A 103 4.13 53.06 20.71
N ASP A 104 3.95 53.90 19.71
CA ASP A 104 3.43 53.71 18.37
C ASP A 104 4.21 52.74 17.43
N ASP A 105 3.51 52.37 16.35
CA ASP A 105 4.03 52.12 14.98
C ASP A 105 4.67 50.76 14.63
N MET A 106 3.96 49.93 13.84
CA MET A 106 4.37 49.49 12.48
C MET A 106 3.64 48.22 12.02
N ALA A 107 2.82 48.37 10.97
CA ALA A 107 2.87 47.63 9.69
C ALA A 107 1.47 47.36 9.12
N LEU A 108 1.06 48.21 8.16
CA LEU A 108 0.13 47.84 7.09
C LEU A 108 0.98 47.38 5.88
N PRO A 109 0.52 46.42 5.06
CA PRO A 109 -0.08 46.87 3.79
C PRO A 109 -1.22 46.00 3.23
N SER A 110 -2.23 46.71 2.73
CA SER A 110 -2.77 46.62 1.36
C SER A 110 -3.63 45.42 0.93
N SER A 111 -4.93 45.69 0.97
CA SER A 111 -5.97 45.40 -0.02
C SER A 111 -5.51 44.80 -1.37
N LEU A 112 -6.06 43.63 -1.71
CA LEU A 112 -6.16 43.11 -3.08
C LEU A 112 -7.65 43.00 -3.47
N PRO A 113 -8.06 43.39 -4.70
CA PRO A 113 -9.46 43.57 -5.07
C PRO A 113 -10.16 42.23 -5.40
N PRO A 114 -11.51 42.14 -5.24
CA PRO A 114 -12.26 40.97 -5.68
C PRO A 114 -12.50 41.07 -7.19
N SER A 115 -11.72 40.35 -7.98
CA SER A 115 -12.04 40.17 -9.41
C SER A 115 -13.07 39.05 -9.54
N SER A 116 -14.34 39.42 -9.59
CA SER A 116 -15.40 38.56 -10.13
C SER A 116 -15.27 38.46 -11.64
N SER A 117 -15.07 37.25 -12.18
CA SER A 117 -15.86 36.67 -13.29
C SER A 117 -15.22 35.39 -13.86
N SER A 118 -15.81 34.26 -13.49
CA SER A 118 -16.22 33.08 -14.29
C SER A 118 -15.45 32.68 -15.56
N MET A 119 -14.96 31.43 -15.64
CA MET A 119 -15.60 30.35 -16.41
C MET A 119 -14.75 29.05 -16.46
N LEU A 120 -15.42 27.94 -16.12
CA LEU A 120 -15.11 26.53 -16.47
C LEU A 120 -13.87 25.89 -15.82
N GLU A 121 -14.05 25.39 -14.60
CA GLU A 121 -13.21 24.34 -14.00
C GLU A 121 -13.85 22.96 -14.29
N PRO A 122 -13.13 22.00 -14.89
CA PRO A 122 -13.66 20.65 -15.12
C PRO A 122 -13.74 19.90 -13.78
N SER A 123 -14.98 19.70 -13.31
CA SER A 123 -15.38 18.64 -12.36
C SER A 123 -14.29 18.13 -11.42
N GLN A 124 -13.79 19.00 -10.52
CA GLN A 124 -13.21 18.53 -9.27
C GLN A 124 -14.36 18.25 -8.28
N PRO A 125 -14.34 17.13 -7.55
CA PRO A 125 -15.33 16.91 -6.51
C PRO A 125 -15.13 17.96 -5.42
N SER A 126 -16.09 18.89 -5.33
CA SER A 126 -16.15 19.94 -4.33
C SER A 126 -16.12 19.33 -2.93
N GLN A 127 -15.06 19.61 -2.17
CA GLN A 127 -15.09 19.54 -0.72
C GLN A 127 -15.85 20.77 -0.22
N GLU A 128 -17.16 20.63 -0.01
CA GLU A 128 -17.94 21.55 0.83
C GLU A 128 -18.42 20.81 2.08
N THR A 129 -18.07 21.38 3.22
CA THR A 129 -18.45 20.97 4.56
C THR A 129 -19.97 21.06 4.72
N THR A 130 -20.65 19.93 4.59
CA THR A 130 -22.00 19.70 5.13
C THR A 130 -21.97 18.37 5.86
N ASN A 131 -22.25 18.40 7.17
CA ASN A 131 -22.38 17.23 8.04
C ASN A 131 -23.62 16.39 7.65
N GLU A 132 -23.59 15.77 6.47
CA GLU A 132 -24.36 14.57 6.18
C GLU A 132 -23.40 13.38 6.24
N ALA A 133 -23.78 12.38 7.03
CA ALA A 133 -23.08 11.10 7.13
C ALA A 133 -23.13 10.37 5.78
N THR A 134 -22.30 10.82 4.82
CA THR A 134 -22.07 10.10 3.58
C THR A 134 -21.42 8.78 3.97
N PRO A 135 -22.03 7.63 3.63
CA PRO A 135 -21.44 6.33 3.96
C PRO A 135 -20.02 6.27 3.36
N PRO A 136 -19.04 5.71 4.09
CA PRO A 136 -17.66 5.64 3.62
C PRO A 136 -17.64 4.90 2.27
N ALA A 137 -17.24 5.61 1.21
CA ALA A 137 -17.18 5.01 -0.12
C ALA A 137 -16.09 3.93 -0.17
N PRO A 138 -16.32 2.78 -0.84
CA PRO A 138 -15.32 1.74 -0.98
C PRO A 138 -14.05 2.25 -1.68
N VAL A 139 -12.88 2.04 -1.07
CA VAL A 139 -11.58 2.48 -1.60
C VAL A 139 -10.83 1.32 -2.23
N LYS A 140 -10.43 1.47 -3.50
CA LYS A 140 -9.53 0.52 -4.16
C LYS A 140 -8.13 0.61 -3.55
N THR A 141 -7.66 -0.48 -2.95
CA THR A 141 -6.38 -0.58 -2.27
C THR A 141 -5.53 -1.66 -2.93
N VAL A 142 -4.23 -1.40 -3.05
CA VAL A 142 -3.22 -2.39 -3.42
C VAL A 142 -2.20 -2.44 -2.29
N MET A 143 -1.86 -3.62 -1.80
CA MET A 143 -0.96 -3.82 -0.68
C MET A 143 0.06 -4.89 -1.01
N LEU A 144 1.32 -4.63 -0.65
CA LEU A 144 2.40 -5.60 -0.73
C LEU A 144 2.54 -6.24 0.66
N VAL A 145 2.58 -7.57 0.72
CA VAL A 145 2.47 -8.32 1.98
C VAL A 145 3.43 -9.51 1.95
N ARG A 146 4.03 -9.82 3.09
CA ARG A 146 4.83 -11.04 3.25
C ARG A 146 3.93 -12.28 3.29
N GLN A 147 4.49 -13.44 3.01
CA GLN A 147 3.74 -14.70 3.08
C GLN A 147 3.14 -14.97 4.47
N GLU A 148 3.81 -14.58 5.56
CA GLU A 148 3.31 -14.80 6.93
C GLU A 148 2.09 -13.94 7.29
N ASP A 149 1.98 -12.75 6.72
CA ASP A 149 0.93 -11.78 7.03
C ASP A 149 -0.22 -11.83 6.02
N LEU A 150 -0.15 -12.74 5.05
CA LEU A 150 -1.07 -12.81 3.92
C LEU A 150 -2.52 -13.02 4.36
N GLU A 151 -2.77 -13.94 5.28
CA GLU A 151 -4.12 -14.24 5.79
C GLU A 151 -4.71 -13.06 6.58
N SER A 152 -3.88 -12.36 7.37
CA SER A 152 -4.29 -11.14 8.07
C SER A 152 -4.64 -10.03 7.09
N ALA A 153 -3.81 -9.84 6.06
CA ALA A 153 -4.04 -8.86 5.02
C ALA A 153 -5.33 -9.12 4.23
N LYS A 154 -5.60 -10.37 3.87
CA LYS A 154 -6.84 -10.76 3.16
C LYS A 154 -8.10 -10.34 3.91
N SER A 155 -8.07 -10.42 5.25
CA SER A 155 -9.21 -10.06 6.11
C SER A 155 -9.49 -8.55 6.15
N GLN A 156 -8.58 -7.71 5.67
CA GLN A 156 -8.76 -6.25 5.61
C GLN A 156 -9.51 -5.79 4.35
N PHE A 157 -9.72 -6.68 3.38
CA PHE A 157 -10.41 -6.38 2.13
C PHE A 157 -11.86 -6.88 2.20
N GLU A 158 -12.77 -6.06 1.68
CA GLU A 158 -14.16 -6.44 1.48
C GLU A 158 -14.31 -7.32 0.23
N GLU A 159 -13.62 -6.94 -0.86
CA GLU A 159 -13.54 -7.72 -2.09
C GLU A 159 -12.10 -7.76 -2.60
N ILE A 160 -11.58 -8.95 -2.89
CA ILE A 160 -10.25 -9.13 -3.48
C ILE A 160 -10.38 -9.30 -4.99
N THR A 161 -9.82 -8.36 -5.74
CA THR A 161 -9.81 -8.36 -7.20
C THR A 161 -8.55 -8.99 -7.79
N GLY A 162 -7.49 -9.14 -6.99
CA GLY A 162 -6.25 -9.77 -7.43
C GLY A 162 -5.36 -10.20 -6.28
N LEU A 163 -4.77 -11.39 -6.42
CA LEU A 163 -3.76 -11.92 -5.52
C LEU A 163 -2.73 -12.67 -6.33
N HIS A 164 -1.46 -12.31 -6.22
CA HIS A 164 -0.36 -13.02 -6.88
C HIS A 164 0.98 -12.79 -6.20
N VAL A 165 1.94 -13.67 -6.47
CA VAL A 165 3.34 -13.47 -6.06
C VAL A 165 3.90 -12.25 -6.79
N TYR A 166 4.39 -11.28 -6.03
CA TYR A 166 5.11 -10.12 -6.53
C TYR A 166 6.57 -10.47 -6.79
N SER A 167 7.24 -11.05 -5.79
CA SER A 167 8.65 -11.42 -5.83
C SER A 167 8.99 -12.62 -4.95
N LEU A 168 10.12 -13.25 -5.25
CA LEU A 168 10.77 -14.27 -4.42
C LEU A 168 12.14 -13.79 -3.96
N SER A 169 12.48 -14.09 -2.70
CA SER A 169 13.79 -13.80 -2.10
C SER A 169 14.37 -15.02 -1.39
N PRO A 170 15.71 -15.12 -1.27
CA PRO A 170 16.36 -16.21 -0.53
C PRO A 170 16.13 -16.12 0.99
N GLY A 171 15.85 -14.92 1.50
CA GLY A 171 15.66 -14.64 2.92
C GLY A 171 14.40 -13.82 3.18
N LYS A 172 14.04 -13.72 4.46
CA LYS A 172 12.97 -12.83 4.93
C LYS A 172 13.39 -11.37 4.68
N ILE A 173 12.51 -10.63 4.02
CA ILE A 173 12.69 -9.20 3.83
C ILE A 173 12.24 -8.51 5.13
N ALA A 174 13.14 -7.71 5.71
CA ALA A 174 12.90 -7.05 7.00
C ALA A 174 12.00 -5.82 6.88
N ASP A 175 12.10 -5.08 5.78
CA ASP A 175 11.36 -3.85 5.51
C ASP A 175 10.76 -3.88 4.11
N LEU A 176 9.48 -3.54 3.98
CA LEU A 176 8.67 -3.71 2.77
C LEU A 176 8.04 -2.40 2.31
#